data_AF-A0A2G2Y993-F1
#
_entry.id   AF-A0A2G2Y993-F1
#
_cell.length_a   1.000
_cell.length_b   1.000
_cell.length_c   1.000
_cell.angle_alpha   90.00
_cell.angle_beta   90.00
_cell.angle_gamma   90.00
#
_symmetry.space_group_name_H-M   'P 1'
#
loop_
_entity.id
_entity.type
_entity.pdbx_description
1 polymer ?
#
loop_
_entity_poly.entity_id
_entity_poly.type
_entity_poly.pdbx_seq_one_letter_code
_entity_poly.pdbx_strand_id
1 'polypeptide(L)'
;MTTNIAKSLNSMLLDEREYPVVAIFNSSAHRFGEIFRKRYEEVNNSRTPFVPIDKKILRENMTEGDKLYVNNIIGSTDEFTVLDCGSSSKVNLLIRSWSCRKFDSVKFPCAYAMAALRLKH
;
A
#
# COMPACT_ATOMS: atom_id res chain seq x y z
N MET A 1 6.37 -12.40 -8.82
CA MET A 1 5.63 -12.85 -10.00
C MET A 1 4.18 -12.42 -9.82
N THR A 2 3.78 -11.29 -10.39
CA THR A 2 2.40 -10.79 -10.32
C THR A 2 1.53 -11.71 -11.17
N THR A 3 0.71 -12.54 -10.54
CA THR A 3 -0.37 -13.24 -11.25
C THR A 3 -1.29 -12.17 -11.84
N ASN A 4 -1.25 -12.01 -13.16
CA ASN A 4 -2.18 -11.16 -13.91
C ASN A 4 -3.61 -11.41 -13.39
N ILE A 5 -4.35 -10.35 -13.07
CA ILE A 5 -5.75 -10.42 -12.59
C ILE A 5 -6.59 -11.34 -13.49
N ALA A 6 -6.40 -11.26 -14.81
CA ALA A 6 -7.09 -12.13 -15.76
C ALA A 6 -6.75 -13.62 -15.58
N LYS A 7 -5.50 -13.98 -15.24
CA LYS A 7 -5.14 -15.37 -14.95
C LYS A 7 -5.81 -15.88 -13.67
N SER A 8 -5.85 -15.05 -12.63
CA SER A 8 -6.51 -15.40 -11.36
C SER A 8 -8.02 -15.59 -11.55
N LEU A 9 -8.68 -14.67 -12.26
CA LEU A 9 -10.10 -14.78 -12.57
C LEU A 9 -10.42 -16.00 -13.43
N ASN A 10 -9.59 -16.27 -14.45
CA ASN A 10 -9.73 -17.47 -15.27
C ASN A 10 -9.57 -18.77 -14.48
N SER A 11 -8.66 -18.80 -13.50
CA SER A 11 -8.50 -19.94 -12.61
C SER A 11 -9.66 -20.08 -11.64
N MET A 12 -10.23 -18.96 -11.17
CA MET A 12 -11.34 -18.95 -10.21
C MET A 12 -12.65 -19.45 -10.83
N LEU A 13 -12.82 -19.24 -12.15
CA LEU A 13 -14.03 -19.58 -12.91
C LEU A 13 -13.81 -20.74 -13.89
N LEU A 14 -12.77 -21.57 -13.67
CA LEU A 14 -12.37 -22.59 -14.63
C LEU A 14 -13.48 -23.61 -14.87
N ASP A 15 -14.13 -24.05 -13.79
CA ASP A 15 -15.17 -25.10 -13.82
C ASP A 15 -16.50 -24.57 -14.36
N GLU A 16 -16.74 -23.26 -14.25
CA GLU A 16 -17.97 -22.62 -14.71
C GLU A 16 -17.93 -22.19 -16.19
N ARG A 17 -16.84 -22.43 -16.92
CA ARG A 17 -16.70 -22.01 -18.33
C ARG A 17 -17.73 -22.61 -19.27
N GLU A 18 -18.23 -23.80 -18.94
CA GLU A 18 -19.26 -24.49 -19.73
C GLU A 18 -20.68 -24.14 -19.29
N TYR A 19 -20.84 -23.29 -18.26
CA TYR A 19 -22.15 -22.91 -17.78
C TYR A 19 -22.83 -21.93 -18.75
N PRO A 20 -24.18 -21.90 -18.75
CA PRO A 20 -24.91 -20.82 -19.37
C PRO A 20 -24.43 -19.47 -18.83
N VAL A 21 -24.42 -18.45 -19.69
CA VAL A 21 -23.89 -17.11 -19.36
C VAL A 21 -24.46 -16.57 -18.04
N VAL A 22 -25.76 -16.74 -17.80
CA VAL A 22 -26.42 -16.32 -16.56
C VAL A 22 -25.85 -17.00 -15.31
N ALA A 23 -25.48 -18.28 -15.41
CA ALA A 23 -24.91 -19.03 -14.30
C ALA A 23 -23.45 -18.64 -14.04
N ILE A 24 -22.68 -18.26 -15.08
CA ILE A 24 -21.34 -17.68 -14.91
C ILE A 24 -21.43 -16.36 -14.15
N PHE A 25 -22.36 -15.48 -14.53
CA PHE A 25 -22.57 -14.21 -13.83
C PHE A 25 -22.93 -14.44 -12.36
N ASN A 26 -23.89 -15.33 -12.08
CA ASN A 26 -24.28 -15.66 -10.71
C ASN A 26 -23.13 -16.25 -9.89
N SER A 27 -22.34 -17.17 -10.46
CA SER A 27 -21.16 -17.73 -9.77
C SER A 27 -20.12 -16.65 -9.49
N SER A 28 -19.86 -15.77 -10.46
CA SER A 28 -18.91 -14.67 -10.27
C SER A 28 -19.36 -13.72 -9.16
N ALA A 29 -20.63 -13.30 -9.16
CA ALA A 29 -21.20 -12.43 -8.14
C ALA A 29 -21.13 -13.08 -6.75
N HIS A 30 -21.47 -14.36 -6.64
CA HIS A 30 -21.38 -15.12 -5.39
C HIS A 30 -19.93 -15.18 -4.87
N ARG A 31 -18.97 -15.57 -5.72
CA ARG A 31 -17.54 -15.67 -5.33
C ARG A 31 -16.96 -14.33 -4.90
N PHE A 32 -17.28 -13.24 -5.61
CA PHE A 32 -16.87 -11.91 -5.19
C PHE A 32 -17.55 -11.50 -3.88
N GLY A 33 -18.84 -11.79 -3.70
CA GLY A 33 -19.57 -11.55 -2.46
C GLY A 33 -18.90 -12.22 -1.25
N GLU A 34 -18.48 -13.48 -1.41
CA GLU A 34 -17.74 -14.22 -0.39
C GLU A 34 -16.38 -13.59 -0.06
N ILE A 35 -15.63 -13.16 -1.07
CA ILE A 35 -14.34 -12.48 -0.89
C ILE A 35 -14.53 -11.16 -0.15
N PHE A 36 -15.52 -10.36 -0.54
CA PHE A 36 -15.79 -9.08 0.10
C PHE A 36 -16.25 -9.28 1.54
N ARG A 37 -17.15 -10.24 1.80
CA ARG A 37 -17.61 -10.58 3.15
C ARG A 37 -16.46 -10.91 4.09
N LYS A 38 -15.55 -11.81 3.69
CA LYS A 38 -14.36 -12.17 4.47
C LYS A 38 -13.47 -10.95 4.76
N ARG A 39 -13.24 -10.10 3.75
CA ARG A 39 -12.47 -8.86 3.93
C ARG A 39 -13.13 -7.87 4.87
N TYR A 40 -14.46 -7.75 4.83
CA TYR A 40 -15.21 -6.90 5.76
C TYR A 40 -15.12 -7.43 7.19
N GLU A 41 -15.22 -8.74 7.41
CA GLU A 41 -15.04 -9.35 8.73
C GLU A 41 -13.63 -9.09 9.30
N GLU A 42 -12.59 -9.20 8.48
CA GLU A 42 -11.21 -8.89 8.88
C GLU A 42 -11.03 -7.42 9.27
N VAL A 43 -11.60 -6.49 8.50
CA VAL A 43 -11.49 -5.05 8.75
C VAL A 43 -12.39 -4.59 9.90
N ASN A 44 -13.59 -5.15 10.05
CA ASN A 44 -14.52 -4.78 11.13
C ASN A 44 -13.95 -5.09 12.52
N ASN A 45 -13.11 -6.13 12.62
CA ASN A 45 -12.39 -6.46 13.85
C ASN A 45 -11.10 -5.64 14.05
N SER A 46 -10.73 -4.80 13.09
CA SER A 46 -9.51 -3.98 13.14
C SER A 46 -9.80 -2.58 13.68
N ARG A 47 -8.95 -2.10 14.59
CA ARG A 47 -8.94 -0.69 15.05
C ARG A 47 -8.47 0.32 13.99
N THR A 48 -8.04 -0.15 12.82
CA THR A 48 -7.47 0.69 11.76
C THR A 48 -8.27 0.54 10.47
N PRO A 49 -8.44 1.62 9.69
CA PRO A 49 -9.13 1.56 8.39
C PRO A 49 -8.34 0.82 7.30
N PHE A 50 -7.08 0.47 7.58
CA PHE A 50 -6.22 -0.25 6.63
C PHE A 50 -6.50 -1.75 6.62
N VAL A 51 -6.52 -2.31 5.41
CA VAL A 51 -6.51 -3.76 5.17
C VAL A 51 -5.20 -4.35 5.74
N PRO A 52 -5.18 -5.62 6.23
CA PRO A 52 -3.99 -6.18 6.87
C PRO A 52 -2.68 -6.06 6.08
N ILE A 53 -2.74 -6.20 4.75
CA ILE A 53 -1.55 -6.08 3.88
C ILE A 53 -0.99 -4.65 3.85
N ASP A 54 -1.84 -3.65 3.73
CA ASP A 54 -1.46 -2.24 3.74
C ASP A 54 -0.87 -1.85 5.09
N LYS A 55 -1.50 -2.33 6.17
CA LYS A 55 -1.00 -2.16 7.54
C LYS A 55 0.39 -2.78 7.71
N LYS A 56 0.65 -3.93 7.11
CA LYS A 56 1.97 -4.58 7.12
C LYS A 56 3.00 -3.73 6.38
N ILE A 57 2.68 -3.26 5.16
CA ILE A 57 3.57 -2.39 4.37
C ILE A 57 3.88 -1.10 5.14
N LEU A 58 2.87 -0.46 5.73
CA LEU A 58 3.05 0.74 6.54
C LEU A 58 3.98 0.49 7.73
N ARG A 59 3.80 -0.63 8.45
CA ARG A 59 4.66 -1.00 9.57
C ARG A 59 6.10 -1.24 9.12
N GLU A 60 6.30 -1.95 8.01
CA GLU A 60 7.63 -2.19 7.45
C GLU A 60 8.32 -0.87 7.08
N ASN A 61 7.62 0.03 6.37
CA ASN A 61 8.14 1.35 6.03
C ASN A 61 8.44 2.20 7.28
N MET A 62 7.64 2.10 8.35
CA MET A 62 7.95 2.74 9.64
C MET A 62 9.27 2.23 10.21
N THR A 63 9.43 0.91 10.30
CA THR A 63 10.63 0.29 10.87
C THR A 63 11.89 0.48 10.01
N GLU A 64 11.73 0.63 8.70
CA GLU A 64 12.82 1.00 7.80
C GLU A 64 13.18 2.47 7.98
N GLY A 65 12.16 3.35 8.08
CA GLY A 65 12.33 4.77 8.36
C GLY A 65 13.00 5.06 9.71
N ASP A 66 12.80 4.22 10.73
CA ASP A 66 13.47 4.31 12.04
C ASP A 66 15.00 4.24 11.97
N LYS A 67 15.55 3.67 10.88
CA LYS A 67 16.99 3.55 10.66
C LYS A 67 17.58 4.75 9.93
N LEU A 68 16.72 5.63 9.41
CA LEU A 68 17.12 6.76 8.57
C LEU A 68 17.39 7.98 9.44
N TYR A 69 18.44 8.71 9.09
CA TYR A 69 18.73 9.98 9.73
C TYR A 69 18.05 11.11 8.96
N VAL A 70 17.26 11.94 9.64
CA VAL A 70 16.46 13.00 9.01
C VAL A 70 16.82 14.34 9.61
N ASN A 71 17.12 15.31 8.74
CA ASN A 71 17.30 16.71 9.10
C ASN A 71 16.33 17.59 8.33
N ASN A 72 15.81 18.61 9.01
CA ASN A 72 15.06 19.68 8.37
C ASN A 72 16.00 20.61 7.58
N ILE A 73 15.56 21.08 6.41
CA ILE A 73 16.32 22.06 5.63
C ILE A 73 16.08 23.44 6.27
N ILE A 74 17.18 24.09 6.70
CA ILE A 74 17.15 25.39 7.37
C ILE A 74 16.26 26.37 6.60
N GLY A 75 15.26 26.93 7.29
CA GLY A 75 14.32 27.90 6.73
C GLY A 75 13.08 27.30 6.04
N SER A 76 12.91 25.97 6.06
CA SER A 76 11.73 25.28 5.52
C SER A 76 11.02 24.45 6.58
N THR A 77 9.70 24.50 6.65
CA THR A 77 8.89 23.65 7.57
C THR A 77 8.54 22.28 6.99
N ASP A 78 8.68 22.13 5.67
CA ASP A 78 8.15 21.00 4.92
C ASP A 78 9.22 20.25 4.13
N GLU A 79 10.45 20.76 4.08
CA GLU A 79 11.55 20.13 3.39
C GLU A 79 12.54 19.46 4.34
N PHE A 80 12.85 18.20 4.04
CA PHE A 80 13.70 17.35 4.83
C PHE A 80 14.75 16.70 3.94
N THR A 81 15.96 16.59 4.49
CA THR A 81 17.02 15.75 3.94
C THR A 81 17.06 14.47 4.76
N VAL A 82 16.85 13.34 4.09
CA VAL A 82 16.92 12.00 4.67
C VAL A 82 18.19 11.32 4.19
N LEU A 83 19.01 10.83 5.11
CA LEU A 83 20.27 10.15 4.84
C LEU A 83 20.11 8.64 5.05
N ASP A 84 20.61 7.87 4.08
CA ASP A 84 20.61 6.42 4.08
C ASP A 84 21.91 5.88 3.50
N CYS A 85 22.74 5.25 4.35
CA CYS A 85 23.96 4.53 3.99
C CYS A 85 24.83 5.22 2.90
N GLY A 86 25.02 6.54 2.99
CA GLY A 86 25.85 7.34 2.08
C GLY A 86 25.09 8.03 0.93
N SER A 87 23.80 7.78 0.76
CA SER A 87 22.92 8.52 -0.13
C SER A 87 22.09 9.55 0.65
N SER A 88 21.81 10.69 0.02
CA SER A 88 20.89 11.70 0.56
C SER A 88 19.70 11.89 -0.37
N SER A 89 18.55 12.06 0.23
CA SER A 89 17.27 12.21 -0.47
C SER A 89 16.51 13.40 0.08
N LYS A 90 15.97 14.22 -0.81
CA LYS A 90 15.07 15.31 -0.43
C LYS A 90 13.62 14.82 -0.39
N VAL A 91 12.94 15.29 0.64
CA VAL A 91 11.52 15.01 0.90
C VAL A 91 10.83 16.35 1.11
N ASN A 92 9.75 16.61 0.37
CA ASN A 92 8.90 17.78 0.57
C ASN A 92 7.47 17.31 0.92
N LEU A 93 7.06 17.57 2.16
CA LEU A 93 5.77 17.15 2.69
C LEU A 93 4.59 17.94 2.10
N LEU A 94 4.80 19.20 1.71
CA LEU A 94 3.76 20.10 1.20
C LEU A 94 3.25 19.63 -0.16
N ILE A 95 4.17 19.42 -1.11
CA ILE A 95 3.83 18.94 -2.46
C ILE A 95 3.81 17.41 -2.55
N ARG A 96 4.05 16.72 -1.42
CA ARG A 96 4.12 15.25 -1.31
C ARG A 96 5.11 14.66 -2.32
N SER A 97 6.25 15.32 -2.49
CA SER A 97 7.33 14.82 -3.34
C SER A 97 8.38 14.12 -2.49
N TRP A 98 8.78 12.94 -2.95
CA TRP A 98 9.75 12.08 -2.28
C TRP A 98 10.63 11.49 -3.36
N SER A 99 11.92 11.33 -3.09
CA SER A 99 12.85 10.66 -4.02
C SER A 99 12.54 9.16 -4.22
N CYS A 100 11.74 8.56 -3.33
CA CYS A 100 11.42 7.15 -3.36
C CYS A 100 10.38 6.82 -4.46
N ARG A 101 10.80 6.09 -5.50
CA ARG A 101 9.91 5.61 -6.57
C ARG A 101 8.79 4.65 -6.09
N LYS A 102 8.85 4.18 -4.83
CA LYS A 102 7.83 3.32 -4.20
C LYS A 102 6.47 4.03 -4.03
N PHE A 103 6.45 5.37 -3.91
CA PHE A 103 5.21 6.12 -3.64
C PHE A 103 4.23 6.07 -4.83
N ASP A 104 4.74 6.14 -6.06
CA ASP A 104 3.92 6.26 -7.28
C ASP A 104 3.00 5.05 -7.52
N SER A 105 3.33 3.89 -6.96
CA SER A 105 2.57 2.65 -7.19
C SER A 105 1.44 2.42 -6.19
N VAL A 106 1.60 2.82 -4.93
CA VAL A 106 0.69 2.41 -3.84
C VAL A 106 0.07 3.59 -3.10
N LYS A 107 0.51 4.83 -3.38
CA LYS A 107 0.09 6.06 -2.67
C LYS A 107 0.27 6.00 -1.13
N PHE A 108 1.01 5.02 -0.61
CA PHE A 108 1.42 4.93 0.79
C PHE A 108 2.78 5.60 0.99
N PRO A 109 3.00 6.29 2.13
CA PRO A 109 4.30 6.86 2.41
C PRO A 109 5.37 5.75 2.49
N CYS A 110 6.48 5.93 1.77
CA CYS A 110 7.64 5.06 1.85
C CYS A 110 8.47 5.32 3.12
N ALA A 111 9.53 4.56 3.36
CA ALA A 111 10.40 4.73 4.54
C ALA A 111 10.91 6.17 4.75
N TYR A 112 11.44 6.81 3.69
CA TYR A 112 11.86 8.22 3.73
C TYR A 112 10.72 9.15 4.14
N ALA A 113 9.52 8.87 3.64
CA ALA A 113 8.34 9.65 3.95
C ALA A 113 7.89 9.48 5.40
N MET A 114 7.89 8.24 5.90
CA MET A 114 7.57 7.92 7.29
C MET A 114 8.54 8.61 8.25
N ALA A 115 9.83 8.61 7.92
CA ALA A 115 10.85 9.24 8.74
C ALA A 115 10.67 10.77 8.80
N ALA A 116 10.42 11.43 7.66
CA ALA A 116 10.16 12.87 7.61
C ALA A 116 8.86 13.27 8.34
N LEU A 117 7.78 12.50 8.17
CA LEU A 117 6.51 12.74 8.86
C LEU A 117 6.63 12.65 10.39
N ARG A 118 7.47 11.74 10.90
CA ARG A 118 7.75 11.58 12.33
C ARG A 118 8.62 12.67 12.92
N LEU A 119 9.44 13.35 12.13
CA LEU A 119 10.21 14.49 12.62
C LEU A 119 9.35 15.75 12.73
N LYS A 120 8.30 15.86 11.89
CA LYS A 120 7.37 16.99 11.90
C LYS A 120 6.33 16.94 13.03
N HIS A 121 5.99 15.75 13.52
CA HIS A 121 4.92 15.51 14.51
C HIS A 121 5.42 14.64 15.65
#